data_AF-A0A950P9N8-F1
#
_entry.id   AF-A0A950P9N8-F1
#
_cell.length_a   1.000
_cell.length_b   1.000
_cell.length_c   1.000
_cell.angle_alpha   90.00
_cell.angle_beta   90.00
_cell.angle_gamma   90.00
#
_symmetry.space_group_name_H-M   'P 1'
#
loop_
_entity.id
_entity.type
_entity.pdbx_description
1 polymer ?
#
loop_
_entity_poly.entity_id
_entity_poly.type
_entity_poly.pdbx_seq_one_letter_code
_entity_poly.pdbx_strand_id
1 'polypeptide(L)'
;IYVATRRVGDNVWARMVEGILPNLQQVAPLSETGRREHPFSGPMMTRWLVPIDDTNTLFIELRHLSETEENPPWWVDREQMMPGQVSMGAYEDSQRHPGDYEAQVSQRPIAVHGLEHLSATDRGITMFRNQVRRGIRAVRDGHPPAGLCPDEGVVVPTYCNNTVVRLPEAATEAADKKMMRDAGLKLAKSYLKAPPLMAGR
;
A
#
# COMPACT_ATOMS: atom_id res chain seq x y z
N ILE A 1 -1.17 -0.62 8.61
CA ILE A 1 0.11 -0.84 7.91
C ILE A 1 0.30 -2.33 7.67
N TYR A 2 0.50 -2.73 6.42
CA TYR A 2 0.96 -4.05 6.01
C TYR A 2 2.49 -4.05 5.98
N VAL A 3 3.11 -5.13 6.44
CA VAL A 3 4.57 -5.29 6.47
C VAL A 3 4.93 -6.62 5.82
N ALA A 4 5.79 -6.55 4.80
CA ALA A 4 6.38 -7.72 4.16
C ALA A 4 7.90 -7.64 4.26
N THR A 5 8.54 -8.76 4.54
CA THR A 5 10.01 -8.86 4.60
C THR A 5 10.49 -9.92 3.62
N ARG A 6 11.57 -9.62 2.90
CA ARG A 6 12.19 -10.51 1.91
C ARG A 6 13.70 -10.58 2.12
N ARG A 7 14.24 -11.79 2.03
CA ARG A 7 15.68 -12.08 2.06
C ARG A 7 16.32 -11.74 0.72
N VAL A 8 17.41 -10.98 0.72
CA VAL A 8 18.23 -10.66 -0.47
C VAL A 8 19.71 -10.74 -0.09
N GLY A 9 20.32 -11.93 -0.23
CA GLY A 9 21.66 -12.19 0.30
C GLY A 9 21.73 -11.91 1.81
N ASP A 10 22.73 -11.15 2.23
CA ASP A 10 22.89 -10.73 3.63
C ASP A 10 21.87 -9.67 4.10
N ASN A 11 21.01 -9.17 3.20
CA ASN A 11 20.05 -8.13 3.52
C ASN A 11 18.63 -8.67 3.74
N VAL A 12 17.86 -7.91 4.50
CA VAL A 12 16.41 -8.00 4.57
C VAL A 12 15.81 -6.72 4.02
N TRP A 13 15.01 -6.86 2.97
CA TRP A 13 14.16 -5.81 2.44
C TRP A 13 12.80 -5.86 3.14
N ALA A 14 12.48 -4.83 3.92
CA ALA A 14 11.16 -4.59 4.48
C ALA A 14 10.37 -3.63 3.57
N ARG A 15 9.21 -4.07 3.10
CA ARG A 15 8.24 -3.28 2.35
C ARG A 15 7.01 -3.03 3.21
N MET A 16 6.68 -1.77 3.42
CA MET A 16 5.49 -1.35 4.17
C MET A 16 4.54 -0.61 3.25
N VAL A 17 3.27 -0.99 3.31
CA VAL A 17 2.19 -0.42 2.50
C VAL A 17 1.03 -0.10 3.43
N GLU A 18 0.29 0.95 3.14
CA GLU A 18 -0.87 1.31 3.95
C GLU A 18 -2.07 1.72 3.12
N GLY A 19 -3.25 1.46 3.69
CA GLY A 19 -4.50 2.08 3.31
C GLY A 19 -4.85 3.12 4.37
N ILE A 20 -5.11 4.34 3.93
CA ILE A 20 -5.62 5.45 4.73
C ILE A 20 -7.13 5.49 4.50
N LEU A 21 -7.89 5.37 5.58
CA LEU A 21 -9.33 5.27 5.50
C LEU A 21 -9.95 6.59 4.97
N PRO A 22 -11.06 6.51 4.23
CA PRO A 22 -11.78 5.28 3.87
C PRO A 22 -11.29 4.61 2.57
N ASN A 23 -10.54 5.30 1.71
CA ASN A 23 -10.38 4.90 0.30
C ASN A 23 -9.08 5.40 -0.36
N LEU A 24 -8.05 5.70 0.43
CA LEU A 24 -6.76 6.14 -0.07
C LEU A 24 -5.70 5.06 0.20
N GLN A 25 -4.80 4.84 -0.73
CA GLN A 25 -3.70 3.88 -0.63
C GLN A 25 -2.40 4.55 -1.02
N GLN A 26 -1.31 4.21 -0.34
CA GLN A 26 0.04 4.63 -0.75
C GLN A 26 0.86 3.41 -1.16
N VAL A 27 1.73 3.60 -2.17
CA VAL A 27 2.54 2.51 -2.72
C VAL A 27 4.02 2.85 -2.65
N ALA A 28 4.77 1.96 -1.99
CA ALA A 28 6.21 2.05 -1.84
C ALA A 28 6.93 1.78 -3.17
N PRO A 29 8.10 2.39 -3.45
CA PRO A 29 8.82 2.32 -4.73
C PRO A 29 8.87 0.91 -5.35
N LEU A 30 8.64 0.82 -6.66
CA LEU A 30 8.61 -0.47 -7.39
C LEU A 30 9.99 -0.94 -7.85
N SER A 31 10.95 -0.02 -7.99
CA SER A 31 12.30 -0.29 -8.50
C SER A 31 13.27 -0.86 -7.44
N GLU A 32 12.79 -1.10 -6.23
CA GLU A 32 13.62 -1.62 -5.14
C GLU A 32 14.12 -3.05 -5.43
N THR A 33 15.41 -3.29 -5.19
CA THR A 33 16.06 -4.59 -5.41
C THR A 33 16.44 -5.30 -4.11
N GLY A 34 16.49 -4.58 -2.98
CA GLY A 34 16.93 -5.10 -1.69
C GLY A 34 18.45 -5.30 -1.55
N ARG A 35 19.23 -4.92 -2.57
CA ARG A 35 20.68 -5.21 -2.63
C ARG A 35 21.55 -4.20 -1.89
N ARG A 36 21.11 -2.94 -1.82
CA ARG A 36 21.83 -1.85 -1.15
C ARG A 36 21.09 -1.45 0.10
N GLU A 37 21.81 -1.37 1.22
CA GLU A 37 21.25 -0.85 2.47
C GLU A 37 20.83 0.60 2.31
N HIS A 38 19.64 0.92 2.80
CA HIS A 38 19.16 2.29 2.94
C HIS A 38 18.01 2.31 3.96
N PRO A 39 17.78 3.47 4.60
CA PRO A 39 16.77 3.60 5.64
C PRO A 39 15.36 3.72 5.02
N PHE A 40 14.67 4.84 5.24
CA PHE A 40 13.33 5.04 4.75
C PHE A 40 13.36 5.57 3.30
N SER A 41 12.74 4.83 2.39
CA SER A 41 12.41 5.30 1.04
C SER A 41 10.87 5.38 0.93
N GLY A 42 10.34 6.61 0.99
CA GLY A 42 8.92 6.91 1.13
C GLY A 42 8.06 6.51 -0.08
N PRO A 43 6.74 6.74 -0.03
CA PRO A 43 5.84 6.29 -1.08
C PRO A 43 6.14 6.98 -2.41
N MET A 44 6.16 6.21 -3.51
CA MET A 44 6.31 6.80 -4.85
C MET A 44 4.98 7.33 -5.39
N MET A 45 3.84 6.83 -4.90
CA MET A 45 2.52 7.29 -5.31
C MET A 45 1.47 7.16 -4.22
N THR A 46 0.45 8.00 -4.36
CA THR A 46 -0.81 7.93 -3.64
C THR A 46 -1.94 7.66 -4.63
N ARG A 47 -2.83 6.73 -4.30
CA ARG A 47 -4.03 6.39 -5.08
C ARG A 47 -5.27 6.72 -4.25
N TRP A 48 -6.23 7.39 -4.86
CA TRP A 48 -7.50 7.74 -4.24
C TRP A 48 -8.66 7.21 -5.07
N LEU A 49 -9.47 6.34 -4.45
CA LEU A 49 -10.61 5.67 -5.08
C LEU A 49 -11.89 6.37 -4.66
N VAL A 50 -12.35 7.35 -5.42
CA VAL A 50 -13.51 8.18 -5.07
C VAL A 50 -14.78 7.55 -5.62
N PRO A 51 -15.73 7.09 -4.78
CA PRO A 51 -17.02 6.60 -5.27
C PRO A 51 -17.77 7.70 -6.00
N ILE A 52 -18.26 7.40 -7.20
CA ILE A 52 -19.16 8.30 -7.95
C ILE A 52 -20.60 7.87 -7.69
N ASP A 53 -20.86 6.57 -7.82
CA ASP A 53 -22.14 5.91 -7.54
C ASP A 53 -21.88 4.45 -7.10
N ASP A 54 -22.94 3.64 -7.02
CA ASP A 54 -22.88 2.25 -6.57
C ASP A 54 -22.03 1.33 -7.48
N THR A 55 -21.78 1.73 -8.72
CA THR A 55 -21.13 0.91 -9.76
C THR A 55 -19.92 1.57 -10.42
N ASN A 56 -19.67 2.86 -10.15
CA ASN A 56 -18.60 3.64 -10.75
C ASN A 56 -17.70 4.30 -9.69
N THR A 57 -16.40 4.27 -9.93
CA THR A 57 -15.37 4.88 -9.07
C THR A 57 -14.40 5.69 -9.92
N LEU A 58 -14.08 6.90 -9.47
CA LEU A 58 -12.99 7.69 -10.03
C LEU A 58 -11.67 7.22 -9.39
N PHE A 59 -10.74 6.79 -10.24
CA PHE A 59 -9.40 6.41 -9.83
C PHE A 59 -8.45 7.59 -10.03
N ILE A 60 -7.94 8.17 -8.95
CA ILE A 60 -6.98 9.28 -8.99
C ILE A 60 -5.61 8.76 -8.57
N GLU A 61 -4.61 8.93 -9.43
CA GLU A 61 -3.21 8.64 -9.10
C GLU A 61 -2.43 9.95 -8.93
N LEU A 62 -1.78 10.11 -7.78
CA LEU A 62 -0.83 11.18 -7.50
C LEU A 62 0.57 10.57 -7.45
N ARG A 63 1.43 10.98 -8.38
CA ARG A 63 2.82 10.55 -8.42
C ARG A 63 3.69 11.48 -7.61
N HIS A 64 4.51 10.92 -6.75
CA HIS A 64 5.52 11.65 -6.01
C HIS A 64 6.83 11.58 -6.80
N LEU A 65 7.40 12.75 -7.06
CA LEU A 65 8.68 12.87 -7.76
C LEU A 65 9.74 13.31 -6.76
N SER A 66 10.92 12.72 -6.86
CA SER A 66 12.07 13.14 -6.07
C SER A 66 12.60 14.47 -6.60
N GLU A 67 12.93 15.41 -5.70
CA GLU A 67 13.63 16.64 -6.05
C GLU A 67 15.15 16.46 -6.09
N THR A 68 15.65 15.39 -5.46
CA THR A 68 17.09 15.15 -5.24
C THR A 68 17.64 13.96 -6.02
N GLU A 69 16.77 13.07 -6.49
CA GLU A 69 17.12 11.87 -7.24
C GLU A 69 16.53 11.93 -8.64
N GLU A 70 17.15 11.23 -9.59
CA GLU A 70 16.63 11.11 -10.95
C GLU A 70 15.30 10.33 -10.95
N ASN A 71 14.27 10.93 -11.54
CA ASN A 71 12.99 10.27 -11.70
C ASN A 71 12.96 9.50 -13.04
N PRO A 72 12.49 8.24 -13.07
CA PRO A 72 12.42 7.49 -14.31
C PRO A 72 11.56 8.21 -15.37
N PRO A 73 11.97 8.25 -16.65
CA PRO A 73 11.22 8.96 -17.70
C PRO A 73 9.76 8.51 -17.84
N TRP A 74 9.51 7.20 -17.73
CA TRP A 74 8.15 6.63 -17.78
C TRP A 74 7.28 7.04 -16.58
N TRP A 75 7.88 7.44 -15.47
CA TRP A 75 7.17 7.85 -14.25
C TRP A 75 6.76 9.31 -14.30
N VAL A 76 7.60 10.17 -14.89
CA VAL A 76 7.32 11.60 -15.05
C VAL A 76 6.32 11.87 -16.18
N ASP A 77 6.20 10.97 -17.15
CA ASP A 77 5.22 11.08 -18.24
C ASP A 77 3.79 10.89 -17.71
N ARG A 78 3.02 11.97 -17.73
CA ARG A 78 1.64 12.02 -17.24
C ARG A 78 0.65 11.31 -18.17
N GLU A 79 0.99 11.18 -19.44
CA GLU A 79 0.15 10.48 -20.43
C GLU A 79 0.33 8.96 -20.33
N GLN A 80 1.47 8.52 -19.80
CA GLN A 80 1.72 7.12 -19.53
C GLN A 80 1.03 6.68 -18.24
N MET A 81 -0.11 6.00 -18.36
CA MET A 81 -0.78 5.36 -17.22
C MET A 81 0.01 4.17 -16.68
N MET A 82 -0.18 3.87 -15.39
CA MET A 82 0.36 2.66 -14.78
C MET A 82 -0.19 1.41 -15.50
N PRO A 83 0.67 0.45 -15.88
CA PRO A 83 0.23 -0.76 -16.57
C PRO A 83 -0.87 -1.51 -15.80
N GLY A 84 -1.84 -2.02 -16.53
CA GLY A 84 -2.91 -2.88 -16.01
C GLY A 84 -3.96 -2.18 -15.15
N GLN A 85 -3.98 -0.84 -15.03
CA GLN A 85 -5.00 -0.12 -14.26
C GLN A 85 -6.26 0.22 -15.09
N VAL A 86 -6.17 0.14 -16.42
CA VAL A 86 -7.25 0.48 -17.35
C VAL A 86 -7.56 -0.69 -18.28
N SER A 87 -8.76 -0.68 -18.84
CA SER A 87 -9.19 -1.69 -19.82
C SER A 87 -8.24 -1.76 -21.01
N MET A 88 -7.89 -2.98 -21.45
CA MET A 88 -7.18 -3.21 -22.71
C MET A 88 -8.09 -3.05 -23.94
N GLY A 89 -9.39 -2.79 -23.73
CA GLY A 89 -10.36 -2.60 -24.80
C GLY A 89 -10.93 -3.92 -25.33
N ALA A 90 -10.09 -4.76 -25.94
CA ALA A 90 -10.51 -6.05 -26.50
C ALA A 90 -10.54 -7.16 -25.43
N TYR A 91 -11.62 -7.95 -25.42
CA TYR A 91 -11.80 -9.03 -24.44
C TYR A 91 -10.69 -10.08 -24.49
N GLU A 92 -10.23 -10.47 -25.68
CA GLU A 92 -9.17 -11.47 -25.83
C GLU A 92 -7.84 -10.98 -25.26
N ASP A 93 -7.51 -9.69 -25.42
CA ASP A 93 -6.29 -9.12 -24.86
C ASP A 93 -6.33 -9.11 -23.33
N SER A 94 -7.47 -8.71 -22.74
CA SER A 94 -7.70 -8.79 -21.30
C SER A 94 -7.60 -10.23 -20.75
N GLN A 95 -7.99 -11.25 -21.52
CA GLN A 95 -7.82 -12.65 -21.12
C GLN A 95 -6.35 -13.11 -21.16
N ARG A 96 -5.58 -12.63 -22.14
CA ARG A 96 -4.17 -13.02 -22.33
C ARG A 96 -3.23 -12.28 -21.38
N HIS A 97 -3.56 -11.03 -21.03
CA HIS A 97 -2.71 -10.15 -20.24
C HIS A 97 -3.50 -9.46 -19.10
N PRO A 98 -4.18 -10.21 -18.22
CA PRO A 98 -5.02 -9.62 -17.19
C PRO A 98 -4.20 -8.78 -16.21
N GLY A 99 -4.69 -7.58 -15.91
CA GLY A 99 -4.11 -6.67 -14.92
C GLY A 99 -5.00 -6.44 -13.70
N ASP A 100 -4.70 -5.38 -12.96
CA ASP A 100 -5.50 -4.94 -11.82
C ASP A 100 -6.92 -4.55 -12.26
N TYR A 101 -7.10 -4.00 -13.46
CA TYR A 101 -8.41 -3.66 -14.02
C TYR A 101 -9.30 -4.90 -14.13
N GLU A 102 -8.82 -5.95 -14.81
CA GLU A 102 -9.54 -7.23 -14.94
C GLU A 102 -9.80 -7.87 -13.57
N ALA A 103 -8.83 -7.83 -12.65
CA ALA A 103 -9.01 -8.34 -11.29
C ALA A 103 -10.10 -7.60 -10.50
N GLN A 104 -10.27 -6.30 -10.73
CA GLN A 104 -11.32 -5.50 -10.11
C GLN A 104 -12.69 -5.78 -10.75
N VAL A 105 -12.81 -5.66 -12.07
CA VAL A 105 -14.12 -5.73 -12.75
C VAL A 105 -14.68 -7.16 -12.86
N SER A 106 -13.83 -8.18 -12.81
CA SER A 106 -14.26 -9.59 -12.79
C SER A 106 -15.04 -9.98 -11.53
N GLN A 107 -15.00 -9.15 -10.47
CA GLN A 107 -15.77 -9.37 -9.25
C GLN A 107 -17.24 -8.94 -9.35
N ARG A 108 -17.71 -8.57 -10.57
CA ARG A 108 -19.02 -7.95 -10.91
C ARG A 108 -19.03 -6.44 -10.62
N PRO A 109 -20.03 -5.68 -11.13
CA PRO A 109 -20.18 -4.26 -10.79
C PRO A 109 -20.25 -4.01 -9.28
N ILE A 110 -20.85 -4.95 -8.53
CA ILE A 110 -20.84 -4.97 -7.07
C ILE A 110 -20.40 -6.37 -6.62
N ALA A 111 -19.34 -6.44 -5.81
CA ALA A 111 -18.86 -7.68 -5.25
C ALA A 111 -19.91 -8.31 -4.31
N VAL A 112 -20.21 -9.59 -4.53
CA VAL A 112 -21.19 -10.34 -3.72
C VAL A 112 -20.45 -11.03 -2.57
N HIS A 113 -20.35 -10.36 -1.43
CA HIS A 113 -19.63 -10.87 -0.25
C HIS A 113 -20.07 -12.27 0.21
N GLY A 114 -21.32 -12.66 -0.03
CA GLY A 114 -21.84 -13.99 0.32
C GLY A 114 -21.23 -15.15 -0.49
N LEU A 115 -20.48 -14.86 -1.55
CA LEU A 115 -19.79 -15.85 -2.39
C LEU A 115 -18.29 -15.96 -2.10
N GLU A 116 -17.78 -15.21 -1.11
CA GLU A 116 -16.35 -15.18 -0.80
C GLU A 116 -15.92 -16.33 0.11
N HIS A 117 -14.76 -16.92 -0.19
CA HIS A 117 -14.09 -17.90 0.65
C HIS A 117 -12.76 -17.34 1.15
N LEU A 118 -12.81 -16.51 2.19
CA LEU A 118 -11.64 -15.82 2.72
C LEU A 118 -10.67 -16.77 3.42
N SER A 119 -9.38 -16.53 3.23
CA SER A 119 -8.26 -17.29 3.80
C SER A 119 -7.41 -16.45 4.75
N ALA A 120 -6.31 -17.03 5.25
CA ALA A 120 -5.40 -16.33 6.16
C ALA A 120 -4.80 -15.03 5.55
N THR A 121 -4.60 -14.98 4.23
CA THR A 121 -4.08 -13.79 3.54
C THR A 121 -5.10 -12.65 3.48
N ASP A 122 -6.40 -12.98 3.61
CA ASP A 122 -7.52 -12.02 3.54
C ASP A 122 -7.83 -11.35 4.89
N ARG A 123 -6.97 -11.57 5.89
CA ARG A 123 -7.08 -10.88 7.19
C ARG A 123 -7.09 -9.36 7.01
N GLY A 124 -6.29 -8.83 6.09
CA GLY A 124 -6.19 -7.40 5.81
C GLY A 124 -7.52 -6.80 5.34
N ILE A 125 -8.18 -7.42 4.36
CA ILE A 125 -9.46 -6.93 3.83
C ILE A 125 -10.58 -7.04 4.87
N THR A 126 -10.57 -8.10 5.69
CA THR A 126 -11.53 -8.25 6.80
C THR A 126 -11.38 -7.12 7.82
N MET A 127 -10.13 -6.80 8.19
CA MET A 127 -9.84 -5.67 9.09
C MET A 127 -10.27 -4.33 8.48
N PHE A 128 -9.97 -4.09 7.21
CA PHE A 128 -10.37 -2.89 6.48
C PHE A 128 -11.89 -2.71 6.48
N ARG A 129 -12.64 -3.73 6.07
CA ARG A 129 -14.12 -3.70 6.05
C ARG A 129 -14.71 -3.40 7.43
N ASN A 130 -14.16 -3.99 8.48
CA ASN A 130 -14.61 -3.72 9.84
C ASN A 130 -14.33 -2.27 10.27
N GLN A 131 -13.20 -1.70 9.88
CA GLN A 131 -12.87 -0.30 10.15
C GLN A 131 -13.82 0.66 9.42
N VAL A 132 -14.06 0.44 8.13
CA VAL A 132 -15.01 1.24 7.34
C VAL A 132 -16.42 1.19 7.95
N ARG A 133 -16.92 0.00 8.28
CA ARG A 133 -18.24 -0.16 8.93
C ARG A 133 -18.33 0.56 10.28
N ARG A 134 -17.24 0.59 11.07
CA ARG A 134 -17.20 1.36 12.31
C ARG A 134 -17.27 2.86 12.05
N GLY A 135 -16.53 3.36 11.05
CA GLY A 135 -16.59 4.77 10.64
C GLY A 135 -17.99 5.19 10.19
N ILE A 136 -18.65 4.37 9.34
CA ILE A 136 -20.03 4.61 8.89
C ILE A 136 -20.99 4.70 10.08
N ARG A 137 -20.89 3.77 11.05
CA ARG A 137 -21.73 3.81 12.26
C ARG A 137 -21.45 5.05 13.11
N ALA A 138 -20.18 5.40 13.32
CA ALA A 138 -19.82 6.61 14.07
C ALA A 138 -20.45 7.86 13.46
N VAL A 139 -20.30 8.05 12.15
CA VAL A 139 -20.89 9.19 11.43
C VAL A 139 -22.42 9.21 11.55
N ARG A 140 -23.08 8.08 11.35
CA ARG A 140 -24.54 7.95 11.52
C ARG A 140 -24.98 8.34 12.93
N ASP A 141 -24.19 7.98 13.94
CA ASP A 141 -24.48 8.25 15.34
C ASP A 141 -24.00 9.66 15.77
N GLY A 142 -23.62 10.54 14.83
CA GLY A 142 -23.22 11.93 15.09
C GLY A 142 -21.77 12.11 15.58
N HIS A 143 -20.94 11.08 15.52
CA HIS A 143 -19.54 11.09 15.95
C HIS A 143 -18.58 11.14 14.75
N PRO A 144 -17.40 11.78 14.86
CA PRO A 144 -16.41 11.75 13.78
C PRO A 144 -15.86 10.32 13.59
N PRO A 145 -15.53 9.92 12.34
CA PRO A 145 -14.83 8.66 12.11
C PRO A 145 -13.40 8.74 12.65
N ALA A 146 -12.87 7.58 13.07
CA ALA A 146 -11.51 7.51 13.57
C ALA A 146 -10.48 7.91 12.51
N GLY A 147 -9.49 8.71 12.90
CA GLY A 147 -8.42 9.19 12.01
C GLY A 147 -8.78 10.42 11.18
N LEU A 148 -9.97 10.99 11.35
CA LEU A 148 -10.28 12.32 10.81
C LEU A 148 -9.35 13.35 11.49
N CYS A 149 -8.62 14.11 10.68
CA CYS A 149 -7.78 15.21 11.14
C CYS A 149 -8.37 16.52 10.61
N PRO A 150 -9.15 17.25 11.42
CA PRO A 150 -9.82 18.48 10.99
C PRO A 150 -8.91 19.71 11.04
N ASP A 151 -7.78 19.61 11.73
CA ASP A 151 -6.89 20.74 12.01
C ASP A 151 -6.01 21.06 10.80
N GLU A 152 -6.07 22.31 10.35
CA GLU A 152 -5.20 22.81 9.28
C GLU A 152 -3.73 22.80 9.71
N GLY A 153 -2.84 22.48 8.77
CA GLY A 153 -1.39 22.46 9.02
C GLY A 153 -0.89 21.21 9.75
N VAL A 154 -1.77 20.34 10.26
CA VAL A 154 -1.37 19.04 10.80
C VAL A 154 -0.94 18.13 9.66
N VAL A 155 0.28 17.62 9.76
CA VAL A 155 0.80 16.64 8.81
C VAL A 155 0.44 15.25 9.27
N VAL A 156 -0.20 14.49 8.38
CA VAL A 156 -0.47 13.07 8.62
C VAL A 156 0.78 12.28 8.24
N PRO A 157 1.40 11.57 9.18
CA PRO A 157 2.57 10.75 8.85
C PRO A 157 2.15 9.61 7.92
N THR A 158 2.99 9.32 6.93
CA THR A 158 2.93 8.06 6.18
C THR A 158 3.93 7.06 6.74
N TYR A 159 3.53 5.79 6.68
CA TYR A 159 4.34 4.65 7.02
C TYR A 159 4.64 3.77 5.81
N CYS A 160 4.19 4.17 4.62
CA CYS A 160 4.47 3.47 3.38
C CYS A 160 5.93 3.69 2.96
N ASN A 161 6.71 2.61 2.84
CA ASN A 161 8.12 2.70 2.47
C ASN A 161 8.72 1.38 1.99
N ASN A 162 9.91 1.47 1.42
CA ASN A 162 10.90 0.40 1.45
C ASN A 162 12.03 0.76 2.41
N THR A 163 12.57 -0.27 3.08
CA THR A 163 13.78 -0.18 3.90
C THR A 163 14.60 -1.44 3.71
N VAL A 164 15.92 -1.28 3.61
CA VAL A 164 16.86 -2.39 3.42
C VAL A 164 17.89 -2.34 4.53
N VAL A 165 17.91 -3.38 5.36
CA VAL A 165 18.86 -3.53 6.46
C VAL A 165 19.74 -4.75 6.23
N ARG A 166 21.03 -4.64 6.55
CA ARG A 166 21.88 -5.82 6.64
C ARG A 166 21.50 -6.64 7.87
N LEU A 167 21.14 -7.90 7.64
CA LEU A 167 20.74 -8.85 8.66
C LEU A 167 21.05 -10.26 8.12
N PRO A 168 22.28 -10.77 8.25
CA PRO A 168 22.70 -12.02 7.63
C PRO A 168 21.76 -13.20 7.92
N GLU A 169 21.73 -14.16 7.00
CA GLU A 169 20.83 -15.32 7.08
C GLU A 169 21.07 -16.15 8.36
N ALA A 170 19.97 -16.58 8.99
CA ALA A 170 20.05 -17.45 10.15
C ALA A 170 20.47 -18.89 9.75
N ALA A 171 20.95 -19.68 10.72
CA ALA A 171 21.39 -21.06 10.47
C ALA A 171 20.30 -22.02 9.94
N THR A 172 19.02 -21.67 10.08
CA THR A 172 17.90 -22.48 9.58
C THR A 172 16.82 -21.59 8.97
N GLU A 173 16.09 -22.11 7.98
CA GLU A 173 15.00 -21.38 7.33
C GLU A 173 13.92 -20.91 8.33
N ALA A 174 13.57 -21.76 9.31
CA ALA A 174 12.59 -21.41 10.33
C ALA A 174 13.07 -20.26 11.23
N ALA A 175 14.36 -20.28 11.61
CA ALA A 175 14.96 -19.18 12.36
C ALA A 175 15.05 -17.91 11.51
N ASP A 176 15.35 -18.01 10.21
CA ASP A 176 15.45 -16.87 9.30
C ASP A 176 14.09 -16.20 9.09
N LYS A 177 13.04 -17.00 8.84
CA LYS A 177 11.65 -16.49 8.75
C LYS A 177 11.23 -15.77 10.02
N LYS A 178 11.56 -16.31 11.19
CA LYS A 178 11.28 -15.66 12.47
C LYS A 178 12.07 -14.35 12.60
N MET A 179 13.36 -14.36 12.30
CA MET A 179 14.24 -13.21 12.38
C MET A 179 13.78 -12.07 11.47
N MET A 180 13.42 -12.38 10.22
CA MET A 180 12.85 -11.41 9.27
C MET A 180 11.55 -10.82 9.78
N ARG A 181 10.64 -11.66 10.30
CA ARG A 181 9.37 -11.20 10.88
C ARG A 181 9.60 -10.26 12.05
N ASP A 182 10.50 -10.61 12.96
CA ASP A 182 10.83 -9.80 14.14
C ASP A 182 11.47 -8.46 13.74
N ALA A 183 12.36 -8.47 12.73
CA ALA A 183 12.95 -7.26 12.17
C ALA A 183 11.89 -6.33 11.55
N GLY A 184 11.01 -6.86 10.70
CA GLY A 184 9.92 -6.08 10.09
C GLY A 184 8.97 -5.50 11.14
N LEU A 185 8.61 -6.28 12.15
CA LEU A 185 7.77 -5.80 13.27
C LEU A 185 8.47 -4.72 14.10
N LYS A 186 9.77 -4.86 14.35
CA LYS A 186 10.56 -3.85 15.07
C LYS A 186 10.60 -2.54 14.30
N LEU A 187 10.86 -2.59 12.99
CA LEU A 187 10.84 -1.41 12.12
C LEU A 187 9.46 -0.73 12.13
N ALA A 188 8.39 -1.48 11.93
CA ALA A 188 7.03 -0.93 11.91
C ALA A 188 6.64 -0.27 13.23
N LYS A 189 6.99 -0.89 14.37
CA LYS A 189 6.79 -0.29 15.70
C LYS A 189 7.61 0.99 15.90
N SER A 190 8.84 1.01 15.38
CA SER A 190 9.68 2.20 15.44
C SER A 190 9.04 3.36 14.66
N TYR A 191 8.55 3.10 13.44
CA TYR A 191 7.93 4.14 12.62
C TYR A 191 6.62 4.65 13.20
N LEU A 192 5.80 3.77 13.78
CA LEU A 192 4.60 4.18 14.51
C LEU A 192 4.90 5.10 15.71
N LYS A 193 6.06 4.93 16.36
CA LYS A 193 6.48 5.76 17.50
C LYS A 193 7.13 7.07 17.05
N ALA A 194 7.94 7.01 15.98
CA ALA A 194 8.69 8.13 15.43
C ALA A 194 8.63 8.05 13.89
N PRO A 195 7.61 8.67 13.27
CA PRO A 195 7.45 8.60 11.82
C PRO A 195 8.66 9.20 11.09
N PRO A 196 9.29 8.49 10.15
CA PRO A 196 10.54 8.94 9.51
C PRO A 196 10.42 10.29 8.80
N LEU A 197 9.27 10.58 8.16
CA LEU A 197 9.04 11.87 7.49
C LEU A 197 8.80 13.04 8.45
N MET A 198 8.66 12.78 9.75
CA MET A 198 8.53 13.80 10.78
C MET A 198 9.87 14.11 11.45
N ALA A 199 10.90 13.30 11.22
CA ALA A 199 12.22 13.54 11.79
C ALA A 199 12.90 14.73 11.07
N GLY A 200 13.11 15.83 11.79
CA GLY A 200 13.74 17.05 11.24
C GLY A 200 12.79 18.23 11.04
N ARG A 201 11.55 18.15 11.53
CA ARG A 201 10.69 19.32 11.78
C ARG A 201 10.74 19.74 13.24
#